data_AF-A0A962VBT9-F1
#
_entry.id   AF-A0A962VBT9-F1
#
_cell.length_a   1.000
_cell.length_b   1.000
_cell.length_c   1.000
_cell.angle_alpha   90.00
_cell.angle_beta   90.00
_cell.angle_gamma   90.00
#
_symmetry.space_group_name_H-M   'P 1'
#
loop_
_entity.id
_entity.type
_entity.pdbx_description
1 polymer ?
#
loop_
_entity_poly.entity_id
_entity_poly.type
_entity_poly.pdbx_seq_one_letter_code
_entity_poly.pdbx_strand_id
1 'polypeptide(L)'
;MFRSFARFAVFSHGLRLGGLFLLALLGTVALINHDWQDREQQRICEQLIPWFERSAGPLEQLSIEFPRQPPHTVLLHYRSADGQHWLRCQFAGSGFARSRLHLVAVESDREGLLAPWQLSLLRGLWLGYFERYLQQQSATAAAGFWRPWLYLLQQLLNALPLGCIYALVACGYSLVFALTGRVNLAFGELASWGALSTVLSLPVLAAGGQMPLPLLLLLLG
;
A
#
# COMPACT_ATOMS: atom_id res chain seq x y z
N MET A 1 -14.21 47.98 -18.41
CA MET A 1 -14.31 46.81 -19.31
C MET A 1 -13.03 45.96 -19.43
N PHE A 2 -11.82 46.51 -19.19
CA PHE A 2 -10.54 45.78 -19.37
C PHE A 2 -10.11 44.81 -18.24
N ARG A 3 -10.76 44.82 -17.07
CA ARG A 3 -10.37 43.96 -15.92
C ARG A 3 -10.88 42.51 -15.99
N SER A 4 -11.81 42.20 -16.90
CA SER A 4 -12.42 40.85 -16.98
C SER A 4 -11.55 39.84 -17.73
N PHE A 5 -10.75 40.28 -18.70
CA PHE A 5 -9.94 39.39 -19.54
C PHE A 5 -8.74 38.75 -18.80
N ALA A 6 -8.15 39.46 -17.83
CA ALA A 6 -7.00 38.97 -17.08
C ALA A 6 -7.35 37.77 -16.16
N ARG A 7 -8.58 37.69 -15.65
CA ARG A 7 -9.04 36.56 -14.81
C ARG A 7 -9.26 35.28 -15.61
N PHE A 8 -9.67 35.39 -16.87
CA PHE A 8 -9.87 34.24 -17.76
C PHE A 8 -8.54 33.60 -18.20
N ALA A 9 -7.52 34.43 -18.46
CA ALA A 9 -6.19 33.95 -18.84
C ALA A 9 -5.51 33.15 -17.70
N VAL A 10 -5.60 33.64 -16.46
CA VAL A 10 -5.02 32.96 -15.27
C VAL A 10 -5.70 31.61 -15.00
N PHE A 11 -7.03 31.52 -15.19
CA PHE A 11 -7.78 30.27 -15.03
C PHE A 11 -7.38 29.21 -16.09
N SER A 12 -7.17 29.63 -17.34
CA SER A 12 -6.74 28.74 -18.42
C SER A 12 -5.30 28.20 -18.26
N HIS A 13 -4.41 29.00 -17.66
CA HIS A 13 -3.03 28.58 -17.36
C HIS A 13 -2.96 27.57 -16.21
N GLY A 14 -3.78 27.75 -15.16
CA GLY A 14 -3.89 26.78 -14.05
C GLY A 14 -4.39 25.41 -14.52
N LEU A 15 -5.36 25.39 -15.45
CA LEU A 15 -5.91 24.15 -16.00
C LEU A 15 -4.89 23.38 -16.86
N ARG A 16 -4.05 24.10 -17.63
CA ARG A 16 -2.99 23.50 -18.46
C ARG A 16 -1.83 22.95 -17.62
N LEU A 17 -1.44 23.66 -16.55
CA LEU A 17 -0.44 23.18 -15.60
C LEU A 17 -0.93 21.95 -14.83
N GLY A 18 -2.19 21.94 -14.40
CA GLY A 18 -2.82 20.78 -13.76
C GLY A 18 -2.89 19.55 -14.67
N GLY A 19 -3.24 19.74 -15.94
CA GLY A 19 -3.26 18.67 -16.94
C GLY A 19 -1.87 18.07 -17.21
N LEU A 20 -0.84 18.90 -17.30
CA LEU A 20 0.55 18.45 -17.46
C LEU A 20 1.04 17.67 -16.24
N PHE A 21 0.68 18.10 -15.03
CA PHE A 21 1.04 17.40 -13.80
C PHE A 21 0.35 16.02 -13.70
N LEU A 22 -0.93 15.94 -14.09
CA LEU A 22 -1.68 14.69 -14.11
C LEU A 22 -1.14 13.70 -15.15
N LEU A 23 -0.77 14.19 -16.34
CA LEU A 23 -0.12 13.39 -17.38
C LEU A 23 1.28 12.93 -16.99
N ALA A 24 2.06 13.79 -16.33
CA ALA A 24 3.36 13.42 -15.79
C ALA A 24 3.23 12.32 -14.71
N LEU A 25 2.20 12.42 -13.85
CA LEU A 25 1.94 11.44 -12.79
C LEU A 25 1.42 10.10 -13.34
N LEU A 26 0.57 10.12 -14.38
CA LEU A 26 0.16 8.91 -15.10
C LEU A 26 1.34 8.27 -15.85
N GLY A 27 2.22 9.09 -16.43
CA GLY A 27 3.44 8.63 -17.10
C GLY A 27 4.45 7.96 -16.16
N THR A 28 4.65 8.51 -14.96
CA THR A 28 5.52 7.87 -13.95
C THR A 28 4.93 6.56 -13.43
N VAL A 29 3.61 6.49 -13.20
CA VAL A 29 2.94 5.23 -12.81
C VAL A 29 3.08 4.15 -13.89
N ALA A 30 3.00 4.52 -15.17
CA ALA A 30 3.21 3.58 -16.27
C ALA A 30 4.65 3.06 -16.34
N LEU A 31 5.65 3.88 -15.99
CA LEU A 31 7.06 3.50 -15.97
C LEU A 31 7.44 2.65 -14.74
N ILE A 32 6.66 2.69 -13.66
CA ILE A 32 6.88 1.87 -12.45
C ILE A 32 6.41 0.41 -12.66
N ASN A 33 5.70 0.09 -13.75
CA ASN A 33 5.25 -1.29 -14.03
C ASN A 33 6.36 -2.26 -14.49
N HIS A 34 7.64 -1.85 -14.43
CA HIS A 34 8.75 -2.69 -14.82
C HIS A 34 9.07 -3.72 -13.73
N ASP A 35 8.60 -4.94 -13.97
CA ASP A 35 8.96 -6.18 -13.26
C ASP A 35 8.60 -6.18 -11.77
N TRP A 36 7.31 -6.37 -11.48
CA TRP A 36 6.82 -6.67 -10.14
C TRP A 36 7.28 -8.08 -9.74
N GLN A 37 8.54 -8.20 -9.35
CA GLN A 37 9.04 -9.33 -8.58
C GLN A 37 8.29 -9.31 -7.24
N ASP A 38 7.24 -10.12 -7.14
CA ASP A 38 6.31 -10.13 -6.02
C ASP A 38 7.05 -10.56 -4.73
N ARG A 39 7.54 -9.57 -3.97
CA ARG A 39 8.20 -9.81 -2.67
C ARG A 39 7.34 -10.64 -1.71
N GLU A 40 6.02 -10.59 -1.88
CA GLU A 40 5.08 -11.38 -1.09
C GLU A 40 5.11 -12.87 -1.47
N GLN A 41 5.30 -13.21 -2.75
CA GLN A 41 5.49 -14.59 -3.20
C GLN A 41 6.79 -15.17 -2.63
N GLN A 42 7.86 -14.37 -2.63
CA GLN A 42 9.13 -14.75 -2.00
C GLN A 42 8.94 -15.02 -0.50
N ARG A 43 8.29 -14.10 0.23
CA ARG A 43 7.99 -14.30 1.65
C ARG A 43 7.25 -15.61 1.85
N ILE A 44 6.13 -15.86 1.17
CA ILE A 44 5.37 -17.10 1.36
C ILE A 44 6.24 -18.35 1.11
N CYS A 45 7.15 -18.32 0.12
CA CYS A 45 8.05 -19.44 -0.11
C CYS A 45 9.10 -19.62 1.00
N GLU A 46 9.67 -18.52 1.53
CA GLU A 46 10.55 -18.55 2.71
C GLU A 46 9.82 -19.08 3.95
N GLN A 47 8.55 -18.72 4.09
CA GLN A 47 7.71 -19.17 5.20
C GLN A 47 7.53 -20.68 5.21
N LEU A 48 7.62 -21.37 4.06
CA LEU A 48 7.47 -22.83 3.93
C LEU A 48 8.67 -23.64 4.44
N ILE A 49 9.83 -23.02 4.63
CA ILE A 49 11.07 -23.72 5.01
C ILE A 49 10.92 -24.56 6.31
N PRO A 50 10.31 -24.05 7.40
CA PRO A 50 10.16 -24.80 8.65
C PRO A 50 9.28 -26.05 8.53
N TRP A 51 8.50 -26.21 7.45
CA TRP A 51 7.77 -27.46 7.19
C TRP A 51 8.72 -28.61 6.85
N PHE A 52 9.70 -28.32 5.99
CA PHE A 52 10.64 -29.29 5.44
C PHE A 52 11.86 -29.46 6.36
N GLU A 53 12.13 -28.45 7.18
CA GLU A 53 13.22 -28.48 8.13
C GLU A 53 12.75 -28.93 9.52
N ARG A 54 13.15 -30.14 9.91
CA ARG A 54 12.86 -30.69 11.26
C ARG A 54 13.84 -30.16 12.30
N SER A 55 14.99 -29.63 11.89
CA SER A 55 16.04 -29.14 12.78
C SER A 55 15.93 -27.63 13.02
N ALA A 56 15.90 -27.21 14.29
CA ALA A 56 15.85 -25.79 14.67
C ALA A 56 17.23 -25.11 14.55
N GLY A 57 17.94 -25.33 13.43
CA GLY A 57 19.24 -24.73 13.14
C GLY A 57 19.11 -23.34 12.50
N PRO A 58 20.17 -22.51 12.54
CA PRO A 58 20.20 -21.22 11.83
C PRO A 58 20.15 -21.45 10.31
N LEU A 59 19.14 -20.88 9.65
CA LEU A 59 19.00 -20.90 8.20
C LEU A 59 19.86 -19.80 7.58
N GLU A 60 20.77 -20.16 6.68
CA GLU A 60 21.56 -19.20 5.90
C GLU A 60 21.06 -19.23 4.44
N GLN A 61 20.35 -18.18 4.03
CA GLN A 61 19.77 -18.06 2.69
C GLN A 61 20.86 -17.73 1.66
N LEU A 62 21.00 -18.58 0.65
CA LEU A 62 22.13 -18.54 -0.29
C LEU A 62 21.79 -17.79 -1.58
N SER A 63 20.60 -17.99 -2.14
CA SER A 63 20.16 -17.31 -3.36
C SER A 63 18.65 -17.50 -3.60
N ILE A 64 18.06 -16.56 -4.33
CA ILE A 64 16.68 -16.66 -4.82
C ILE A 64 16.72 -16.45 -6.32
N GLU A 65 16.10 -17.38 -7.04
CA GLU A 65 16.01 -17.38 -8.49
C GLU A 65 14.54 -17.35 -8.91
N PHE A 66 14.24 -16.59 -9.94
CA PHE A 66 12.89 -16.47 -10.52
C PHE A 66 12.92 -17.08 -11.93
N PRO A 67 12.85 -18.41 -12.05
CA PRO A 67 12.90 -19.06 -13.35
C PRO A 67 11.74 -18.60 -14.24
N ARG A 68 12.02 -18.38 -15.53
CA ARG A 68 11.00 -17.96 -16.51
C ARG A 68 9.98 -19.07 -16.82
N GLN A 69 10.35 -20.32 -16.57
CA GLN A 69 9.51 -21.50 -16.80
C GLN A 69 9.70 -22.52 -15.67
N PRO A 70 8.62 -23.04 -15.06
CA PRO A 70 7.23 -22.59 -15.22
C PRO A 70 7.00 -21.16 -14.70
N PRO A 71 5.99 -20.41 -15.23
CA PRO A 71 5.76 -19.02 -14.83
C PRO A 71 5.41 -18.90 -13.34
N HIS A 72 5.68 -17.72 -12.76
CA HIS A 72 5.39 -17.39 -11.36
C HIS A 72 5.98 -18.39 -10.36
N THR A 73 7.22 -18.79 -10.63
CA THR A 73 7.94 -19.75 -9.80
C THR A 73 9.04 -19.03 -9.04
N VAL A 74 9.12 -19.31 -7.75
CA VAL A 74 10.19 -18.86 -6.86
C VAL A 74 11.03 -20.09 -6.53
N LEU A 75 12.32 -20.04 -6.85
CA LEU A 75 13.29 -21.06 -6.46
C LEU A 75 14.19 -20.47 -5.39
N LEU A 76 14.19 -21.10 -4.22
CA LEU A 76 14.94 -20.65 -3.06
C LEU A 76 16.00 -21.68 -2.69
N HIS A 77 17.26 -21.24 -2.61
CA HIS A 77 18.37 -22.03 -2.14
C HIS A 77 18.72 -21.62 -0.70
N TYR A 78 18.72 -22.57 0.21
CA TYR A 78 19.04 -22.34 1.61
C TYR A 78 20.04 -23.35 2.13
N ARG A 79 20.86 -22.94 3.08
CA ARG A 79 21.74 -23.82 3.86
C ARG A 79 21.10 -24.07 5.20
N SER A 80 20.98 -25.35 5.53
CA SER A 80 20.59 -25.83 6.84
C SER A 80 21.76 -26.53 7.52
N ALA A 81 21.58 -26.97 8.77
CA ALA A 81 22.58 -27.74 9.51
C ALA A 81 23.01 -29.03 8.78
N ASP A 82 22.10 -29.60 7.98
CA ASP A 82 22.28 -30.87 7.26
C ASP A 82 22.88 -30.72 5.85
N GLY A 83 23.01 -29.48 5.32
CA GLY A 83 23.53 -29.24 3.97
C GLY A 83 22.82 -28.11 3.21
N GLN A 84 23.05 -28.06 1.89
CA GLN A 84 22.36 -27.14 0.99
C GLN A 84 21.09 -27.81 0.44
N HIS A 85 19.98 -27.08 0.52
CA HIS A 85 18.65 -27.52 0.13
C HIS A 85 18.02 -26.50 -0.81
N TRP A 86 17.07 -26.95 -1.63
CA TRP A 86 16.33 -26.08 -2.54
C TRP A 86 14.83 -26.31 -2.41
N LEU A 87 14.07 -25.24 -2.55
CA LEU A 87 12.62 -25.23 -2.49
C LEU A 87 12.07 -24.45 -3.69
N ARG A 88 11.15 -25.05 -4.44
CA ARG A 88 10.49 -24.44 -5.59
C ARG A 88 9.01 -24.25 -5.28
N CYS A 89 8.54 -23.00 -5.30
CA CYS A 89 7.15 -22.64 -5.08
C CYS A 89 6.57 -22.06 -6.37
N GLN A 90 5.49 -22.65 -6.90
CA GLN A 90 4.79 -22.16 -8.08
C GLN A 90 3.46 -21.51 -7.67
N PHE A 91 3.20 -20.32 -8.21
CA PHE A 91 1.98 -19.54 -7.94
C PHE A 91 1.06 -19.48 -9.16
N ALA A 92 -0.24 -19.25 -8.92
CA ALA A 92 -1.26 -19.23 -9.97
C ALA A 92 -1.34 -17.90 -10.76
N GLY A 93 -0.52 -16.89 -10.42
CA GLY A 93 -0.52 -15.59 -11.10
C GLY A 93 0.57 -14.66 -10.58
N SER A 94 0.60 -13.42 -11.06
CA SER A 94 1.50 -12.34 -10.60
C SER A 94 0.81 -10.97 -10.54
N GLY A 95 1.52 -9.97 -10.01
CA GLY A 95 1.13 -8.57 -10.09
C GLY A 95 -0.12 -8.28 -9.27
N PHE A 96 -1.22 -7.88 -9.91
CA PHE A 96 -2.49 -7.57 -9.21
C PHE A 96 -3.56 -8.66 -9.36
N ALA A 97 -3.21 -9.83 -9.89
CA ALA A 97 -4.17 -10.93 -10.02
C ALA A 97 -4.68 -11.40 -8.64
N ARG A 98 -5.99 -11.67 -8.53
CA ARG A 98 -6.60 -12.19 -7.29
C ARG A 98 -5.96 -13.50 -6.82
N SER A 99 -5.47 -14.32 -7.74
CA SER A 99 -4.84 -15.63 -7.48
C SER A 99 -3.32 -15.57 -7.36
N ARG A 100 -2.70 -14.38 -7.32
CA ARG A 100 -1.23 -14.25 -7.33
C ARG A 100 -0.50 -14.91 -6.15
N LEU A 101 -1.16 -15.07 -5.01
CA LEU A 101 -0.60 -15.72 -3.82
C LEU A 101 -1.07 -17.18 -3.67
N HIS A 102 -1.81 -17.69 -4.65
CA HIS A 102 -2.33 -19.05 -4.63
C HIS A 102 -1.25 -20.03 -5.08
N LEU A 103 -0.67 -20.77 -4.13
CA LEU A 103 0.30 -21.83 -4.43
C LEU A 103 -0.36 -22.97 -5.20
N VAL A 104 0.18 -23.28 -6.37
CA VAL A 104 -0.26 -24.36 -7.26
C VAL A 104 0.55 -25.63 -7.02
N ALA A 105 1.87 -25.47 -6.86
CA ALA A 105 2.79 -26.57 -6.64
C ALA A 105 3.93 -26.14 -5.71
N VAL A 106 4.40 -27.07 -4.89
CA VAL A 106 5.62 -26.94 -4.10
C VAL A 106 6.45 -28.18 -4.35
N GLU A 107 7.74 -27.99 -4.55
CA GLU A 107 8.70 -29.07 -4.75
C GLU A 107 9.92 -28.82 -3.87
N SER A 108 10.30 -29.82 -3.08
CA SER A 108 11.45 -29.78 -2.19
C SER A 108 12.39 -30.94 -2.53
N ASP A 109 13.68 -30.76 -2.27
CA ASP A 109 14.68 -31.81 -2.37
C ASP A 109 14.44 -33.01 -1.43
N ARG A 110 13.84 -32.80 -0.26
CA ARG A 110 13.60 -33.84 0.76
C ARG A 110 12.33 -34.66 0.51
N GLU A 111 11.25 -34.00 0.08
CA GLU A 111 9.93 -34.63 -0.08
C GLU A 111 9.50 -34.80 -1.55
N GLY A 112 10.24 -34.20 -2.49
CA GLY A 112 9.90 -34.18 -3.91
C GLY A 112 8.72 -33.25 -4.20
N LEU A 113 7.97 -33.56 -5.27
CA LEU A 113 6.74 -32.85 -5.63
C LEU A 113 5.64 -33.15 -4.61
N LEU A 114 5.10 -32.12 -3.96
CA LEU A 114 4.03 -32.30 -2.99
C LEU A 114 2.79 -32.85 -3.68
N ALA A 115 2.22 -33.91 -3.10
CA ALA A 115 1.00 -34.50 -3.61
C ALA A 115 -0.17 -33.51 -3.47
N PRO A 116 -1.18 -33.55 -4.37
CA PRO A 116 -2.30 -32.61 -4.35
C PRO A 116 -3.03 -32.55 -2.99
N TRP A 117 -3.08 -33.67 -2.27
CA TRP A 117 -3.69 -33.76 -0.95
C TRP A 117 -2.87 -33.03 0.13
N GLN A 118 -1.53 -33.17 0.11
CA GLN A 118 -0.63 -32.45 1.02
C GLN A 118 -0.76 -30.95 0.79
N LEU A 119 -0.84 -30.56 -0.49
CA LEU A 119 -1.03 -29.18 -0.88
C LEU A 119 -2.40 -28.62 -0.45
N SER A 120 -3.46 -29.45 -0.46
CA SER A 120 -4.77 -29.05 0.08
C SER A 120 -4.78 -28.89 1.60
N LEU A 121 -4.09 -29.75 2.35
CA LEU A 121 -3.94 -29.64 3.80
C LEU A 121 -3.08 -28.44 4.21
N LEU A 122 -2.01 -28.20 3.45
CA LEU A 122 -1.13 -27.05 3.60
C LEU A 122 -1.85 -25.72 3.25
N ARG A 123 -2.97 -25.75 2.53
CA ARG A 123 -3.81 -24.54 2.39
C ARG A 123 -4.72 -24.33 3.60
N GLY A 124 -5.31 -25.41 4.12
CA GLY A 124 -6.33 -25.34 5.17
C GLY A 124 -5.80 -25.14 6.60
N LEU A 125 -4.69 -25.78 6.95
CA LEU A 125 -4.19 -25.83 8.34
C LEU A 125 -3.05 -24.85 8.62
N TRP A 126 -2.45 -24.31 7.58
CA TRP A 126 -1.09 -23.78 7.61
C TRP A 126 -1.04 -22.27 7.88
N LEU A 127 -2.01 -21.52 7.35
CA LEU A 127 -2.10 -20.06 7.56
C LEU A 127 -2.24 -19.69 9.04
N GLY A 128 -3.01 -20.46 9.81
CA GLY A 128 -3.20 -20.20 11.25
C GLY A 128 -2.03 -20.65 12.15
N TYR A 129 -1.17 -21.55 11.68
CA TYR A 129 0.02 -22.00 12.41
C TYR A 129 1.20 -21.05 12.19
N PHE A 130 1.40 -20.64 10.94
CA PHE A 130 2.53 -19.80 10.55
C PHE A 130 2.44 -18.39 11.14
N GLU A 131 1.24 -17.80 11.20
CA GLU A 131 1.00 -16.49 11.80
C GLU A 131 1.45 -16.43 13.28
N ARG A 132 1.24 -17.53 14.03
CA ARG A 132 1.70 -17.66 15.43
C ARG A 132 3.22 -17.73 15.53
N TYR A 133 3.89 -18.38 14.57
CA TYR A 133 5.35 -18.49 14.54
C TYR A 133 6.03 -17.15 14.27
N LEU A 134 5.56 -16.39 13.27
CA LEU A 134 6.05 -15.02 13.01
C LEU A 134 5.81 -14.09 14.21
N GLN A 135 4.63 -14.19 14.83
CA GLN A 135 4.29 -13.38 15.99
C GLN A 135 5.19 -13.73 17.19
N GLN A 136 5.60 -14.99 17.34
CA GLN A 136 6.56 -15.42 18.37
C GLN A 136 7.97 -14.90 18.10
N GLN A 137 8.41 -14.88 16.84
CA GLN A 137 9.78 -14.49 16.46
C GLN A 137 9.98 -12.97 16.37
N SER A 138 8.92 -12.21 16.13
CA SER A 138 8.93 -10.73 16.20
C SER A 138 8.69 -10.18 17.61
N ALA A 139 8.21 -11.00 18.55
CA ALA A 139 7.97 -10.59 19.94
C ALA A 139 9.26 -10.38 20.76
N THR A 140 10.41 -10.86 20.29
CA THR A 140 11.70 -10.75 21.01
C THR A 140 12.61 -9.64 20.48
N ALA A 141 12.21 -8.91 19.43
CA ALA A 141 12.93 -7.73 18.97
C ALA A 141 12.64 -6.54 19.90
N ALA A 142 13.29 -6.51 21.05
CA ALA A 142 13.57 -5.33 21.88
C ALA A 142 12.46 -4.26 21.91
N ALA A 143 11.23 -4.65 22.21
CA ALA A 143 10.19 -3.72 22.63
C ALA A 143 10.35 -3.41 24.12
N GLY A 144 11.55 -2.98 24.50
CA GLY A 144 11.84 -2.51 25.84
C GLY A 144 11.00 -1.28 26.19
N PHE A 145 11.21 -0.75 27.40
CA PHE A 145 10.60 0.48 27.94
C PHE A 145 10.50 1.66 26.94
N TRP A 146 11.33 1.67 25.88
CA TRP A 146 11.32 2.65 24.79
C TRP A 146 10.13 2.56 23.83
N ARG A 147 9.42 1.41 23.70
CA ARG A 147 8.34 1.26 22.70
C ARG A 147 7.20 2.28 22.88
N PRO A 148 6.68 2.55 24.09
CA PRO A 148 5.71 3.62 24.32
C PRO A 148 6.23 5.01 23.96
N TRP A 149 7.50 5.32 24.27
CA TRP A 149 8.10 6.62 23.99
C TRP A 149 8.30 6.86 22.49
N LEU A 150 8.78 5.84 21.76
CA LEU A 150 8.91 5.87 20.31
C LEU A 150 7.54 6.03 19.63
N TYR A 151 6.51 5.36 20.15
CA TYR A 151 5.14 5.51 19.66
C TYR A 151 4.59 6.92 19.90
N LEU A 152 4.80 7.49 21.09
CA LEU A 152 4.36 8.85 21.39
C LEU A 152 5.08 9.88 20.50
N LEU A 153 6.40 9.72 20.33
CA LEU A 153 7.19 10.56 19.43
C LEU A 153 6.67 10.45 17.99
N GLN A 154 6.38 9.23 17.51
CA GLN A 154 5.81 9.01 16.19
C GLN A 154 4.47 9.73 16.05
N GLN A 155 3.61 9.64 17.07
CA GLN A 155 2.31 10.29 17.03
C GLN A 155 2.43 11.82 17.01
N LEU A 156 3.38 12.39 17.77
CA LEU A 156 3.67 13.82 17.74
C LEU A 156 4.21 14.27 16.38
N LEU A 157 5.18 13.55 15.82
CA LEU A 157 5.76 13.87 14.52
C LEU A 157 4.74 13.74 13.38
N ASN A 158 3.82 12.78 13.47
CA ASN A 158 2.72 12.64 12.52
C ASN A 158 1.70 13.78 12.65
N ALA A 159 1.42 14.25 13.86
CA ALA A 159 0.47 15.33 14.12
C ALA A 159 1.05 16.74 13.85
N LEU A 160 2.37 16.91 13.97
CA LEU A 160 3.04 18.21 13.90
C LEU A 160 2.80 18.97 12.58
N PRO A 161 2.94 18.36 11.38
CA PRO A 161 2.75 19.10 10.12
C PRO A 161 1.34 19.66 9.98
N LEU A 162 0.33 18.83 10.29
CA LEU A 162 -1.07 19.23 10.24
C LEU A 162 -1.38 20.30 11.30
N GLY A 163 -0.82 20.14 12.50
CA GLY A 163 -0.91 21.12 13.59
C GLY A 163 -0.29 22.47 13.21
N CYS A 164 0.87 22.50 12.57
CA CYS A 164 1.52 23.74 12.12
C CYS A 164 0.69 24.48 11.08
N ILE A 165 0.09 23.77 10.11
CA ILE A 165 -0.80 24.37 9.11
C ILE A 165 -2.00 25.01 9.81
N TYR A 166 -2.67 24.28 10.70
CA TYR A 166 -3.84 24.81 11.41
C TYR A 166 -3.48 25.96 12.37
N ALA A 167 -2.32 25.91 13.03
CA ALA A 167 -1.84 26.99 13.89
C ALA A 167 -1.54 28.27 13.10
N LEU A 168 -0.89 28.15 11.93
CA LEU A 168 -0.64 29.28 11.03
C LEU A 168 -1.95 29.89 10.50
N VAL A 169 -2.90 29.04 10.10
CA VAL A 169 -4.23 29.48 9.65
C VAL A 169 -4.98 30.20 10.76
N ALA A 170 -5.02 29.64 11.98
CA ALA A 170 -5.65 30.25 13.14
C ALA A 170 -5.01 31.60 13.49
N CYS A 171 -3.68 31.70 13.45
CA CYS A 171 -2.96 32.95 13.65
C CYS A 171 -3.34 34.01 12.59
N GLY A 172 -3.42 33.61 11.32
CA GLY A 172 -3.87 34.47 10.23
C GLY A 172 -5.29 35.01 10.46
N TYR A 173 -6.22 34.17 10.91
CA TYR A 173 -7.58 34.61 11.25
C TYR A 173 -7.61 35.59 12.42
N SER A 174 -6.84 35.32 13.48
CA SER A 174 -6.74 36.22 14.64
C SER A 174 -6.17 37.59 14.25
N LEU A 175 -5.16 37.62 13.36
CA LEU A 175 -4.57 38.87 12.87
C LEU A 175 -5.57 39.68 12.03
N VAL A 176 -6.28 39.03 11.11
CA VAL A 176 -7.30 39.71 10.28
C VAL A 176 -8.43 40.24 11.15
N PHE A 177 -8.88 39.46 12.13
CA PHE A 177 -9.89 39.90 13.09
C PHE A 177 -9.42 41.12 13.91
N ALA A 178 -8.17 41.11 14.38
CA ALA A 178 -7.59 42.23 15.12
C ALA A 178 -7.55 43.53 14.28
N LEU A 179 -7.35 43.43 12.97
CA LEU A 179 -7.31 44.59 12.06
C LEU A 179 -8.70 45.07 11.62
N THR A 180 -9.65 44.15 11.40
CA THR A 180 -10.98 44.51 10.86
C THR A 180 -12.07 44.69 11.91
N GLY A 181 -11.90 44.15 13.12
CA GLY A 181 -12.85 44.29 14.23
C GLY A 181 -14.22 43.65 13.97
N ARG A 182 -14.34 42.78 12.96
CA ARG A 182 -15.59 42.11 12.58
C ARG A 182 -15.36 40.61 12.41
N VAL A 183 -16.26 39.80 12.96
CA VAL A 183 -16.25 38.35 12.79
C VAL A 183 -16.72 38.02 11.37
N ASN A 184 -15.82 37.56 10.52
CA ASN A 184 -16.15 37.11 9.17
C ASN A 184 -16.38 35.60 9.15
N LEU A 185 -17.65 35.19 9.25
CA LEU A 185 -18.05 33.77 9.24
C LEU A 185 -18.02 33.13 7.83
N ALA A 186 -17.82 33.91 6.77
CA ALA A 186 -17.90 33.42 5.38
C ALA A 186 -16.84 32.36 5.04
N PHE A 187 -15.72 32.33 5.77
CA PHE A 187 -14.66 31.35 5.53
C PHE A 187 -15.04 29.91 5.92
N GLY A 188 -15.86 29.74 6.97
CA GLY A 188 -16.34 28.43 7.40
C GLY A 188 -17.34 27.81 6.41
N GLU A 189 -18.22 28.64 5.85
CA GLU A 189 -19.16 28.20 4.80
C GLU A 189 -18.43 27.80 3.52
N LEU A 190 -17.48 28.60 3.05
CA LEU A 190 -16.70 28.28 1.84
C LEU A 190 -15.88 26.99 2.00
N ALA A 191 -15.26 26.78 3.17
CA ALA A 191 -14.56 25.53 3.46
C ALA A 191 -15.49 24.32 3.47
N SER A 192 -16.70 24.46 4.03
CA SER A 192 -17.71 23.41 4.07
C SER A 192 -18.22 23.06 2.67
N TRP A 193 -18.47 24.07 1.81
CA TRP A 193 -18.82 23.87 0.40
C TRP A 193 -17.69 23.22 -0.41
N GLY A 194 -16.43 23.57 -0.13
CA GLY A 194 -15.26 22.91 -0.72
C GLY A 194 -15.15 21.42 -0.34
N ALA A 195 -15.38 21.09 0.93
CA ALA A 195 -15.38 19.70 1.39
C ALA A 195 -16.53 18.89 0.76
N LEU A 196 -17.74 19.44 0.76
CA LEU A 196 -18.92 18.80 0.17
C LEU A 196 -18.71 18.53 -1.33
N SER A 197 -18.26 19.53 -2.09
CA SER A 197 -17.99 19.38 -3.52
C SER A 197 -16.91 18.34 -3.82
N THR A 198 -15.86 18.24 -2.99
CA THR A 198 -14.80 17.23 -3.16
C THR A 198 -15.33 15.81 -2.90
N VAL A 199 -16.11 15.62 -1.84
CA VAL A 199 -16.72 14.32 -1.49
C VAL A 199 -17.70 13.86 -2.57
N LEU A 200 -18.51 14.78 -3.11
CA LEU A 200 -19.45 14.47 -4.20
C LEU A 200 -18.73 14.18 -5.53
N SER A 201 -17.57 14.81 -5.78
CA SER A 201 -16.82 14.65 -7.04
C SER A 201 -15.97 13.37 -7.08
N LEU A 202 -15.48 12.89 -5.93
CA LEU A 202 -14.63 11.70 -5.83
C LEU A 202 -15.24 10.41 -6.44
N PRO A 203 -16.50 10.03 -6.15
CA PRO A 203 -17.11 8.83 -6.74
C PRO A 203 -17.37 8.98 -8.24
N VAL A 204 -17.67 10.20 -8.71
CA VAL A 204 -17.84 10.50 -10.14
C VAL A 204 -16.53 10.26 -10.90
N LEU A 205 -15.40 10.68 -10.31
CA LEU A 205 -14.08 10.46 -10.87
C LEU A 205 -13.64 8.98 -10.77
N ALA A 206 -13.92 8.33 -9.64
CA ALA A 206 -13.58 6.92 -9.41
C ALA A 206 -14.36 5.94 -10.31
N ALA A 207 -15.59 6.28 -10.69
CA ALA A 207 -16.40 5.52 -11.65
C ALA A 207 -16.05 5.81 -13.12
N GLY A 208 -14.99 6.59 -13.39
CA GLY A 208 -14.60 6.94 -14.77
C GLY A 208 -15.67 7.73 -15.52
N GLY A 209 -16.52 8.48 -14.81
CA GLY A 209 -17.66 9.21 -15.41
C GLY A 209 -18.87 8.33 -15.79
N GLN A 210 -18.88 7.04 -15.44
CA GLN A 210 -19.97 6.11 -15.80
C GLN A 210 -21.07 5.99 -14.72
N MET A 211 -21.19 6.99 -13.82
CA MET A 211 -22.30 6.97 -12.87
C MET A 211 -23.63 7.22 -13.58
N PRO A 212 -24.68 6.39 -13.34
CA PRO A 212 -25.99 6.61 -13.92
C PRO A 212 -26.57 7.93 -13.37
N LEU A 213 -26.93 8.82 -14.29
CA LEU A 213 -27.54 10.14 -14.07
C LEU A 213 -28.56 10.24 -12.91
N PRO A 214 -29.45 9.26 -12.64
CA PRO A 214 -30.36 9.33 -11.49
C PRO A 214 -29.68 9.31 -10.11
N LEU A 215 -28.53 8.65 -9.94
CA LEU A 215 -27.83 8.59 -8.65
C LEU A 215 -27.14 9.92 -8.32
N LEU A 216 -26.69 10.64 -9.36
CA LEU A 216 -26.12 11.99 -9.24
C LEU A 216 -27.18 13.01 -8.80
N LEU A 217 -28.40 12.93 -9.37
CA LEU A 217 -29.52 13.81 -9.01
C LEU A 217 -30.01 13.57 -7.58
N LEU A 218 -29.97 12.33 -7.09
CA LEU A 218 -30.35 11.97 -5.72
C LEU A 218 -29.36 12.43 -4.65
N LEU A 219 -28.09 12.65 -4.99
CA LEU A 219 -27.08 13.18 -4.06
C LEU A 219 -27.02 14.71 -4.05
N LEU A 220 -27.63 15.38 -5.03
CA LEU A 220 -27.62 16.83 -5.22
C LEU A 220 -28.98 17.51 -4.92
N GLY A 221 -30.04 16.74 -4.66
CA GLY A 221 -31.35 17.22 -4.22
C GLY A 221 -31.59 16.93 -2.74
#